data_AF-A0A926AML3-F1
#
_entry.id   AF-A0A926AML3-F1
#
_cell.length_a   1.000
_cell.length_b   1.000
_cell.length_c   1.000
_cell.angle_alpha   90.00
_cell.angle_beta   90.00
_cell.angle_gamma   90.00
#
_symmetry.space_group_name_H-M   'P 1'
#
loop_
_entity.id
_entity.type
_entity.pdbx_description
1 polymer ?
#
loop_
_entity_poly.entity_id
_entity_poly.type
_entity_poly.pdbx_seq_one_letter_code
_entity_poly.pdbx_strand_id
1 'polypeptide(L)'
;MINADVLDAWFAPAPGVLKALAASLSRSCDTVGRVWIDETYIDYVGAAEHSLEQFATASRNVFICKSMSKVYALSGMRAAYLCGPASEIASLRTITPPWVIGLPAQVGAVEALRDPQYYAQRYRQTHALRKSLQRSLEGLNVDVVEGCANFLLTHLPPDAASAASIVERCRERGVFIRDASGMGRSMGDRAIRFAVKAGPEQRTMLEVFAQAMRVSAR
;
A
#
# COMPACT_ATOMS: atom_id res chain seq x y z
N MET A 1 0.90 10.59 -13.36
CA MET A 1 1.16 9.63 -12.27
C MET A 1 0.06 8.58 -12.35
N ILE A 2 0.40 7.34 -12.69
CA ILE A 2 -0.51 6.21 -12.57
C ILE A 2 -0.43 5.81 -11.10
N ASN A 3 -1.38 6.29 -10.32
CA ASN A 3 -1.45 6.01 -8.90
C ASN A 3 -2.06 4.61 -8.74
N ALA A 4 -1.31 3.66 -8.20
CA ALA A 4 -1.92 2.50 -7.59
C ALA A 4 -2.50 3.00 -6.25
N ASP A 5 -3.76 3.44 -6.27
CA ASP A 5 -4.36 4.06 -5.09
C ASP A 5 -4.17 3.19 -3.85
N VAL A 6 -3.79 3.84 -2.75
CA VAL A 6 -3.60 3.23 -1.41
C VAL A 6 -4.92 2.73 -0.80
N LEU A 7 -6.00 2.76 -1.56
CA LEU A 7 -7.33 2.32 -1.17
C LEU A 7 -7.59 0.89 -1.61
N ASP A 8 -7.19 0.60 -2.85
CA ASP A 8 -7.35 -0.70 -3.47
C ASP A 8 -5.95 -1.18 -3.81
N ALA A 9 -5.15 -1.58 -2.82
CA ALA A 9 -3.88 -2.21 -3.14
C ALA A 9 -4.15 -3.47 -3.95
N TRP A 10 -4.08 -3.30 -5.27
CA TRP A 10 -4.70 -4.13 -6.29
C TRP A 10 -4.34 -5.60 -6.10
N PHE A 11 -5.19 -6.52 -6.56
CA PHE A 11 -4.73 -7.86 -6.86
C PHE A 11 -3.68 -7.81 -7.98
N ALA A 12 -2.88 -8.87 -8.12
CA ALA A 12 -1.91 -8.97 -9.21
C ALA A 12 -2.61 -8.66 -10.55
N PRO A 13 -2.19 -7.62 -11.30
CA PRO A 13 -2.75 -7.42 -12.63
C PRO A 13 -2.46 -8.67 -13.45
N ALA A 14 -3.43 -9.12 -14.26
CA ALA A 14 -3.21 -10.24 -15.16
C ALA A 14 -1.91 -9.98 -15.95
N PRO A 15 -1.01 -10.98 -16.14
CA PRO A 15 0.29 -10.74 -16.77
C PRO A 15 0.22 -10.01 -18.12
N GLY A 16 -0.87 -10.20 -18.88
CA GLY A 16 -1.12 -9.49 -20.13
C GLY A 16 -1.33 -7.98 -19.98
N VAL A 17 -1.84 -7.50 -18.85
CA VAL A 17 -2.11 -6.07 -18.59
C VAL A 17 -0.81 -5.30 -18.46
N LEU A 18 0.15 -5.79 -17.67
CA LEU A 18 1.45 -5.13 -17.52
C LEU A 18 2.21 -5.09 -18.84
N LYS A 19 2.17 -6.19 -19.60
CA LYS A 19 2.76 -6.24 -20.95
C LYS A 19 2.08 -5.25 -21.90
N ALA A 20 0.75 -5.18 -21.88
CA ALA A 20 0.00 -4.23 -22.71
C ALA A 20 0.28 -2.77 -22.33
N LEU A 21 0.36 -2.48 -21.03
CA LEU A 21 0.71 -1.16 -20.51
C LEU A 21 2.12 -0.76 -20.94
N ALA A 22 3.12 -1.63 -20.74
CA ALA A 22 4.49 -1.40 -21.18
C ALA A 22 4.57 -1.17 -22.70
N ALA A 23 3.86 -1.97 -23.49
CA ALA A 23 3.80 -1.80 -24.94
C ALA A 23 3.12 -0.48 -25.35
N SER A 24 2.05 -0.08 -24.66
CA SER A 24 1.38 1.20 -24.91
C SER A 24 2.28 2.39 -24.57
N LEU A 25 2.94 2.35 -23.41
CA LEU A 25 3.89 3.39 -22.98
C LEU A 25 5.07 3.50 -23.95
N SER A 26 5.53 2.38 -24.50
CA SER A 26 6.59 2.37 -25.51
C SER A 26 6.14 3.04 -26.81
N ARG A 27 4.92 2.77 -27.29
CA ARG A 27 4.39 3.37 -28.53
C ARG A 27 4.07 4.85 -28.39
N SER A 28 3.71 5.30 -27.20
CA SER A 28 3.32 6.68 -26.94
C SER A 28 4.43 7.51 -26.29
N CYS A 29 5.68 7.03 -26.30
CA CYS A 29 6.77 7.70 -25.60
C CYS A 29 7.10 9.10 -26.13
N ASP A 30 6.82 9.37 -27.40
CA ASP A 30 7.03 10.69 -28.03
C ASP A 30 5.86 11.66 -27.81
N THR A 31 4.69 11.15 -27.42
CA THR A 31 3.46 11.95 -27.27
C THR A 31 3.04 12.14 -25.81
N VAL A 32 3.54 11.28 -24.91
CA VAL A 32 3.27 11.33 -23.48
C VAL A 32 4.52 11.83 -22.77
N GLY A 33 4.35 12.81 -21.88
CA GLY A 33 5.43 13.30 -21.01
C GLY A 33 5.90 12.24 -19.99
N ARG A 34 6.46 12.69 -18.87
CA ARG A 34 6.93 11.75 -17.84
C ARG A 34 5.78 10.98 -17.19
N VAL A 35 5.89 9.65 -17.16
CA VAL A 35 4.94 8.75 -16.51
C VAL A 35 5.56 8.24 -15.21
N TRP A 36 4.90 8.52 -14.11
CA TRP A 36 5.31 8.07 -12.77
C TRP A 36 4.36 6.98 -12.31
N ILE A 37 4.89 5.83 -11.90
CA ILE A 37 4.14 4.67 -11.41
C ILE A 37 4.55 4.44 -9.96
N ASP A 38 3.57 4.41 -9.05
CA ASP A 38 3.83 4.09 -7.64
C ASP A 38 3.75 2.57 -7.43
N GLU A 39 4.88 1.96 -7.06
CA GLU A 39 5.00 0.53 -6.76
C GLU A 39 5.21 0.25 -5.27
N THR A 40 4.83 1.17 -4.38
CA THR A 40 5.03 1.05 -2.92
C THR A 40 4.52 -0.25 -2.30
N TYR A 41 3.50 -0.89 -2.90
CA TYR A 41 2.92 -2.14 -2.41
C TYR A 41 3.20 -3.36 -3.31
N ILE A 42 3.93 -3.20 -4.42
CA ILE A 42 4.07 -4.27 -5.43
C ILE A 42 4.70 -5.55 -4.85
N ASP A 43 5.59 -5.40 -3.86
CA ASP A 43 6.28 -6.53 -3.25
C ASP A 43 5.33 -7.44 -2.44
N TYR A 44 4.15 -6.95 -2.04
CA TYR A 44 3.11 -7.79 -1.46
C TYR A 44 2.40 -8.67 -2.48
N VAL A 45 2.49 -8.39 -3.78
CA VAL A 45 1.90 -9.25 -4.82
C VAL A 45 2.69 -10.57 -4.96
N GLY A 46 3.99 -10.55 -4.63
CA GLY A 46 4.78 -11.77 -4.41
C GLY A 46 5.48 -12.35 -5.65
N ALA A 47 5.34 -11.75 -6.85
CA ALA A 47 6.13 -12.13 -8.01
C ALA A 47 6.86 -10.94 -8.64
N ALA A 48 8.18 -11.08 -8.81
CA ALA A 48 9.05 -10.03 -9.34
C ALA A 48 8.65 -9.58 -10.75
N GLU A 49 8.01 -10.46 -11.52
CA GLU A 49 7.44 -10.18 -12.85
C GLU A 49 6.32 -9.13 -12.86
N HIS A 50 5.79 -8.76 -11.69
CA HIS A 50 4.77 -7.72 -11.58
C HIS A 50 5.33 -6.31 -11.46
N SER A 51 6.64 -6.15 -11.20
CA SER A 51 7.28 -4.84 -11.18
C SER A 51 7.72 -4.40 -12.58
N LEU A 52 7.52 -3.11 -12.87
CA LEU A 52 7.99 -2.44 -14.07
C LEU A 52 9.35 -1.76 -13.89
N GLU A 53 10.08 -2.03 -12.79
CA GLU A 53 11.40 -1.45 -12.54
C GLU A 53 12.36 -1.66 -13.72
N GLN A 54 12.45 -2.90 -14.23
CA GLN A 54 13.30 -3.22 -15.38
C GLN A 54 12.86 -2.48 -16.65
N PHE A 55 11.55 -2.47 -16.93
CA PHE A 55 10.99 -1.74 -18.07
C PHE A 55 11.29 -0.23 -17.99
N ALA A 56 11.17 0.36 -16.81
CA ALA A 56 11.45 1.79 -16.60
C ALA A 56 12.90 2.15 -16.93
N THR A 57 13.88 1.30 -16.58
CA THR A 57 15.29 1.52 -16.94
C THR A 57 15.55 1.52 -18.45
N ALA A 58 14.76 0.76 -19.22
CA ALA A 58 14.85 0.67 -20.67
C ALA A 58 13.93 1.65 -21.42
N SER A 59 13.09 2.39 -20.68
CA SER A 59 12.14 3.35 -21.24
C SER A 59 12.79 4.71 -21.54
N ARG A 60 12.02 5.65 -22.11
CA ARG A 60 12.45 7.05 -22.30
C ARG A 60 11.90 8.02 -21.24
N ASN A 61 10.76 7.69 -20.64
CA ASN A 61 9.96 8.63 -19.85
C ASN A 61 9.20 7.98 -18.69
N VAL A 62 9.44 6.70 -18.38
CA VAL A 62 8.72 5.98 -17.31
C VAL A 62 9.59 5.87 -16.06
N PHE A 63 8.99 6.18 -14.91
CA PHE A 63 9.65 6.17 -13.62
C PHE A 63 8.85 5.34 -12.63
N ILE A 64 9.52 4.48 -11.88
CA ILE A 64 8.94 3.73 -10.76
C ILE A 64 9.36 4.36 -9.44
N CYS A 65 8.37 4.76 -8.64
CA CYS A 65 8.57 5.22 -7.28
C CYS A 65 8.36 4.06 -6.31
N LYS A 66 9.33 3.82 -5.43
CA LYS A 66 9.18 2.85 -4.34
C LYS A 66 9.50 3.46 -2.99
N SER A 67 8.53 3.41 -2.09
CA SER A 67 8.73 3.73 -0.68
C SER A 67 9.30 2.54 0.08
N MET A 68 10.30 2.79 0.93
CA MET A 68 10.79 1.77 1.86
C MET A 68 10.02 1.73 3.18
N SER A 69 8.95 2.52 3.28
CA SER A 69 8.17 2.68 4.52
C SER A 69 7.31 1.46 4.87
N LYS A 70 6.93 0.66 3.88
CA LYS A 70 5.93 -0.40 4.02
C LYS A 70 6.64 -1.75 4.14
N VAL A 71 6.92 -2.29 2.97
CA VAL A 71 7.60 -3.56 2.70
C VAL A 71 8.87 -3.72 3.54
N TYR A 72 9.71 -2.69 3.61
CA TYR A 72 11.00 -2.73 4.31
C TYR A 72 10.95 -2.30 5.78
N ALA A 73 9.77 -1.92 6.29
CA ALA A 73 9.57 -1.43 7.67
C ALA A 73 10.39 -0.16 8.05
N LEU A 74 10.77 0.67 7.08
CA LEU A 74 11.57 1.89 7.30
C LEU A 74 10.73 3.19 7.33
N SER A 75 9.49 3.13 7.85
CA SER A 75 8.53 4.26 7.77
C SER A 75 9.04 5.55 8.42
N GLY A 76 9.67 5.43 9.60
CA GLY A 76 10.28 6.55 10.31
C GLY A 76 11.59 7.06 9.70
N MET A 77 12.26 6.24 8.88
CA MET A 77 13.57 6.59 8.28
C MET A 77 13.44 7.50 7.05
N ARG A 78 12.24 7.62 6.48
CA ARG A 78 11.98 8.47 5.30
C ARG A 78 12.84 8.05 4.08
N ALA A 79 13.02 6.75 3.88
CA ALA A 79 13.72 6.20 2.73
C ALA A 79 12.74 5.83 1.58
N ALA A 80 13.13 6.19 0.37
CA ALA A 80 12.47 5.83 -0.88
C ALA A 80 13.48 5.91 -2.03
N TYR A 81 13.18 5.29 -3.17
CA TYR A 81 14.02 5.37 -4.35
C TYR A 81 13.18 5.47 -5.63
N LEU A 82 13.85 5.87 -6.70
CA LEU A 82 13.31 6.05 -8.03
C LEU A 82 14.07 5.15 -9.01
N CYS A 83 13.35 4.39 -9.82
CA CYS A 83 13.91 3.67 -10.96
C CYS A 83 13.44 4.31 -12.27
N GLY A 84 14.32 4.47 -13.25
CA GLY A 84 13.97 5.11 -14.52
C GLY A 84 15.18 5.23 -15.47
N PRO A 85 15.02 5.94 -16.60
CA PRO A 85 16.08 6.10 -17.60
C PRO A 85 17.28 6.85 -17.01
N ALA A 86 18.49 6.34 -17.23
CA ALA A 86 19.70 6.89 -16.59
C ALA A 86 19.91 8.39 -16.87
N SER A 87 19.62 8.85 -18.09
CA SER A 87 19.71 10.27 -18.48
C SER A 87 18.72 11.15 -17.71
N GLU A 88 17.50 10.67 -17.51
CA GLU A 88 16.48 11.39 -16.75
C GLU A 88 16.79 11.41 -15.25
N ILE A 89 17.26 10.29 -14.68
CA ILE A 89 17.70 10.24 -13.29
C ILE A 89 18.87 11.20 -13.05
N ALA A 90 19.83 11.28 -13.98
CA ALA A 90 20.93 12.23 -13.92
C ALA A 90 20.42 13.68 -13.95
N SER A 91 19.45 13.98 -14.81
CA SER A 91 18.79 15.30 -14.86
C SER A 91 18.11 15.65 -13.53
N LEU A 92 17.33 14.73 -12.97
CA LEU A 92 16.66 14.94 -11.66
C LEU A 92 17.66 15.18 -10.52
N ARG A 93 18.83 14.52 -10.55
CA ARG A 93 19.88 14.74 -9.56
C ARG A 93 20.40 16.19 -9.54
N THR A 94 20.43 16.87 -10.69
CA THR A 94 20.92 18.26 -10.78
C THR A 94 20.02 19.26 -10.06
N ILE A 95 18.74 18.95 -9.90
CA ILE A 95 17.74 19.78 -9.20
C ILE A 95 17.43 19.25 -7.79
N THR A 96 18.06 18.16 -7.38
CA THR A 96 17.86 17.55 -6.06
C THR A 96 18.80 18.23 -5.05
N PRO A 97 18.30 18.74 -3.91
CA PRO A 97 19.17 19.32 -2.89
C PRO A 97 20.21 18.32 -2.37
N PRO A 98 21.40 18.78 -1.95
CA PRO A 98 22.38 17.90 -1.32
C PRO A 98 21.83 17.35 0.02
N TRP A 99 22.23 16.13 0.37
CA TRP A 99 21.91 15.47 1.64
C TRP A 99 20.41 15.29 1.96
N VAL A 100 19.56 15.10 0.95
CA VAL A 100 18.12 14.85 1.13
C VAL A 100 17.77 13.55 1.88
N ILE A 101 18.72 12.63 2.09
CA ILE A 101 18.53 11.39 2.85
C ILE A 101 19.52 11.34 4.01
N GLY A 102 19.01 11.19 5.24
CA GLY A 102 19.83 11.05 6.44
C GLY A 102 20.63 9.74 6.47
N LEU A 103 21.80 9.76 7.12
CA LEU A 103 22.69 8.59 7.20
C LEU A 103 22.01 7.30 7.72
N PRO A 104 21.19 7.32 8.79
CA PRO A 104 20.50 6.11 9.26
C PRO A 104 19.57 5.51 8.19
N ALA A 105 18.93 6.36 7.39
CA ALA A 105 18.05 5.93 6.30
C ALA A 105 18.83 5.29 5.16
N GLN A 106 20.01 5.82 4.83
CA GLN A 106 20.91 5.22 3.82
C GLN A 106 21.39 3.83 4.27
N VAL A 107 21.90 3.72 5.50
CA VAL A 107 22.39 2.45 6.05
C VAL A 107 21.26 1.42 6.12
N GLY A 108 20.12 1.79 6.70
CA GLY A 108 18.97 0.90 6.81
C GLY A 108 18.41 0.47 5.45
N ALA A 109 18.36 1.39 4.47
CA ALA A 109 17.91 1.08 3.12
C ALA A 109 18.83 0.07 2.41
N VAL A 110 20.16 0.29 2.47
CA VAL A 110 21.13 -0.60 1.82
C VAL A 110 21.09 -2.00 2.42
N GLU A 111 21.06 -2.12 3.75
CA GLU A 111 20.98 -3.43 4.40
C GLU A 111 19.64 -4.12 4.12
N ALA A 112 18.54 -3.37 4.08
CA ALA A 112 17.23 -3.92 3.74
C ALA A 112 17.20 -4.51 2.31
N LEU A 113 17.82 -3.85 1.34
CA LEU A 113 17.90 -4.34 -0.04
C LEU A 113 18.83 -5.56 -0.21
N ARG A 114 19.75 -5.79 0.73
CA ARG A 114 20.67 -6.94 0.71
C ARG A 114 20.04 -8.24 1.21
N ASP A 115 18.89 -8.18 1.88
CA ASP A 115 18.21 -9.36 2.44
C ASP A 115 16.80 -9.59 1.87
N PRO A 116 16.67 -9.91 0.57
CA PRO A 116 15.37 -10.15 -0.05
C PRO A 116 14.65 -11.38 0.54
N GLN A 117 15.39 -12.36 1.07
CA GLN A 117 14.81 -13.59 1.62
C GLN A 117 14.07 -13.35 2.94
N TYR A 118 14.66 -12.55 3.83
CA TYR A 118 14.01 -12.12 5.06
C TYR A 118 12.67 -11.46 4.78
N TYR A 119 12.65 -10.49 3.87
CA TYR A 119 11.42 -9.78 3.58
C TYR A 119 10.39 -10.64 2.84
N ALA A 120 10.81 -11.52 1.93
CA ALA A 120 9.91 -12.50 1.33
C ALA A 120 9.20 -13.37 2.40
N GLN A 121 9.91 -13.77 3.46
CA GLN A 121 9.31 -14.47 4.60
C GLN A 121 8.32 -13.57 5.37
N ARG A 122 8.66 -12.30 5.62
CA ARG A 122 7.75 -11.34 6.27
C ARG A 122 6.48 -11.07 5.47
N TYR A 123 6.56 -11.04 4.14
CA TYR A 123 5.37 -10.87 3.30
C TYR A 123 4.45 -12.09 3.39
N ARG A 124 5.01 -13.31 3.35
CA ARG A 124 4.22 -14.55 3.56
C ARG A 124 3.52 -14.56 4.91
N GLN A 125 4.19 -14.11 5.98
CA GLN A 125 3.58 -13.96 7.30
C GLN A 125 2.45 -12.92 7.29
N THR A 126 2.68 -11.77 6.66
CA THR A 126 1.66 -10.71 6.52
C THR A 126 0.44 -11.22 5.76
N HIS A 127 0.63 -12.00 4.69
CA HIS A 127 -0.47 -12.62 3.94
C HIS A 127 -1.30 -13.57 4.79
N ALA A 128 -0.66 -14.40 5.61
CA ALA A 128 -1.38 -15.31 6.51
C ALA A 128 -2.21 -14.53 7.56
N LEU A 129 -1.63 -13.47 8.15
CA LEU A 129 -2.31 -12.60 9.10
C LEU A 129 -3.46 -11.83 8.44
N ARG A 130 -3.26 -11.31 7.22
CA ARG A 130 -4.28 -10.64 6.42
C ARG A 130 -5.47 -11.57 6.15
N LYS A 131 -5.23 -12.82 5.74
CA LYS A 131 -6.29 -13.84 5.56
C LYS A 131 -7.03 -14.17 6.85
N SER A 132 -6.34 -14.14 7.99
CA SER A 132 -7.01 -14.29 9.29
C SER A 132 -7.87 -13.08 9.63
N LEU A 133 -7.37 -11.86 9.39
CA LEU A 133 -8.09 -10.62 9.65
C LEU A 133 -9.35 -10.52 8.80
N GLN A 134 -9.24 -10.83 7.50
CA GLN A 134 -10.35 -10.85 6.55
C GLN A 134 -11.49 -11.74 7.06
N ARG A 135 -11.20 -13.01 7.40
CA ARG A 135 -12.19 -13.94 7.94
C ARG A 135 -12.86 -13.41 9.22
N SER A 136 -12.10 -12.77 10.10
CA SER A 136 -12.67 -12.19 11.33
C SER A 136 -13.56 -10.99 11.08
N LEU A 137 -13.24 -10.14 10.10
CA LEU A 137 -14.07 -8.99 9.72
C LEU A 137 -15.34 -9.44 8.99
N GLU A 138 -15.23 -10.39 8.06
CA GLU A 138 -16.37 -11.01 7.39
C GLU A 138 -17.35 -11.64 8.41
N GLY A 139 -16.82 -12.31 9.44
CA GLY A 139 -17.62 -12.85 10.55
C GLY A 139 -18.32 -11.79 11.43
N LEU A 140 -17.97 -10.51 11.28
CA LEU A 140 -18.64 -9.36 11.89
C LEU A 140 -19.60 -8.65 10.92
N ASN A 141 -19.96 -9.29 9.80
CA ASN A 141 -20.79 -8.74 8.73
C ASN A 141 -20.21 -7.47 8.08
N VAL A 142 -18.88 -7.37 8.04
CA VAL A 142 -18.17 -6.30 7.34
C VAL A 142 -17.76 -6.79 5.97
N ASP A 143 -18.08 -6.03 4.93
CA ASP A 143 -17.67 -6.33 3.57
C ASP A 143 -16.19 -5.97 3.38
N VAL A 144 -15.39 -6.93 2.89
CA VAL A 144 -13.94 -6.77 2.74
C VAL A 144 -13.59 -6.69 1.26
N VAL A 145 -12.98 -5.58 0.87
CA VAL A 145 -12.51 -5.38 -0.50
C VAL A 145 -11.26 -6.23 -0.74
N GLU A 146 -11.26 -6.96 -1.86
CA GLU A 146 -10.10 -7.76 -2.28
C GLU A 146 -8.85 -6.89 -2.50
N GLY A 147 -7.68 -7.43 -2.16
CA GLY A 147 -6.41 -6.72 -2.34
C GLY A 147 -5.22 -7.49 -1.76
N CYS A 148 -4.02 -6.94 -1.89
CA CYS A 148 -2.79 -7.62 -1.49
C CYS A 148 -1.92 -6.90 -0.44
N ALA A 149 -2.14 -5.60 -0.17
CA ALA A 149 -1.28 -4.86 0.75
C ALA A 149 -1.37 -5.32 2.22
N ASN A 150 -0.54 -4.71 3.06
CA ASN A 150 -0.56 -4.84 4.51
C ASN A 150 -1.76 -4.15 5.21
N PHE A 151 -2.88 -4.02 4.53
CA PHE A 151 -4.14 -3.53 5.07
C PHE A 151 -5.33 -4.15 4.33
N LEU A 152 -6.51 -4.00 4.93
CA LEU A 152 -7.81 -4.32 4.35
C LEU A 152 -8.63 -3.05 4.24
N LEU A 153 -9.17 -2.78 3.05
CA LEU A 153 -10.27 -1.84 2.90
C LEU A 153 -11.58 -2.59 3.13
N THR A 154 -12.51 -1.94 3.80
CA THR A 154 -13.80 -2.54 4.15
C THR A 154 -14.93 -1.54 4.06
N HIS A 155 -16.15 -2.05 3.86
CA HIS A 155 -17.38 -1.30 4.02
C HIS A 155 -18.20 -1.87 5.18
N LEU A 156 -18.59 -0.98 6.11
CA LEU A 156 -19.52 -1.34 7.17
C LEU A 156 -20.92 -1.62 6.60
N PRO A 157 -21.72 -2.46 7.26
CA PRO A 157 -23.08 -2.74 6.82
C PRO A 157 -23.95 -1.45 6.87
N PRO A 158 -25.01 -1.37 6.04
CA PRO A 158 -25.79 -0.14 5.87
C PRO A 158 -26.42 0.44 7.14
N ASP A 159 -26.70 -0.42 8.12
CA ASP A 159 -27.32 -0.13 9.40
C ASP A 159 -26.33 0.25 10.51
N ALA A 160 -25.01 0.12 10.28
CA ALA A 160 -23.99 0.51 11.24
C ALA A 160 -23.96 2.05 11.46
N ALA A 161 -23.26 2.52 12.50
CA ALA A 161 -22.85 3.92 12.56
C ALA A 161 -21.84 4.26 11.45
N SER A 162 -21.65 5.54 11.16
CA SER A 162 -20.65 5.98 10.17
C SER A 162 -19.23 5.54 10.56
N ALA A 163 -18.36 5.42 9.57
CA ALA A 163 -16.95 5.09 9.75
C ALA A 163 -16.27 6.02 10.76
N ALA A 164 -16.49 7.34 10.63
CA ALA A 164 -15.98 8.34 11.55
C ALA A 164 -16.38 8.05 13.01
N SER A 165 -17.65 7.70 13.24
CA SER A 165 -18.19 7.41 14.58
C SER A 165 -17.58 6.13 15.18
N ILE A 166 -17.47 5.07 14.37
CA ILE A 166 -16.86 3.80 14.79
C ILE A 166 -15.36 3.96 15.08
N VAL A 167 -14.66 4.70 14.22
CA VAL A 167 -13.23 4.98 14.37
C VAL A 167 -12.97 5.76 15.66
N GLU A 168 -13.79 6.76 15.98
CA GLU A 168 -13.64 7.50 17.24
C GLU A 168 -13.87 6.62 18.47
N ARG A 169 -14.92 5.77 18.46
CA ARG A 169 -15.15 4.80 19.55
C ARG A 169 -13.99 3.81 19.73
N CYS A 170 -13.35 3.40 18.65
CA CYS A 170 -12.14 2.58 18.74
C CYS A 170 -10.97 3.38 19.32
N ARG A 171 -10.83 4.64 18.93
CA ARG A 171 -9.77 5.56 19.38
C ARG A 171 -9.84 5.83 20.88
N GLU A 172 -11.03 6.04 21.42
CA GLU A 172 -11.29 6.20 22.87
C GLU A 172 -10.81 5.00 23.68
N ARG A 173 -10.65 3.85 23.03
CA ARG A 173 -10.23 2.58 23.64
C ARG A 173 -8.81 2.17 23.22
N GLY A 174 -8.03 3.11 22.70
CA GLY A 174 -6.62 2.92 22.34
C GLY A 174 -6.39 2.20 21.02
N VAL A 175 -7.41 1.97 20.20
CA VAL A 175 -7.30 1.29 18.91
C VAL A 175 -7.46 2.31 17.76
N PHE A 176 -6.39 2.45 16.97
CA PHE A 176 -6.33 3.41 15.87
C PHE A 176 -6.54 2.70 14.53
N ILE A 177 -7.80 2.65 14.10
CA ILE A 177 -8.20 2.24 12.74
C ILE A 177 -8.45 3.49 11.89
N ARG A 178 -8.47 3.34 10.56
CA ARG A 178 -8.51 4.49 9.64
C ARG A 178 -9.89 4.65 9.01
N ASP A 179 -10.49 5.82 9.19
CA ASP A 179 -11.59 6.27 8.34
C ASP A 179 -11.08 6.47 6.90
N ALA A 180 -11.69 5.74 5.97
CA ALA A 180 -11.37 5.77 4.55
C ALA A 180 -12.44 6.50 3.71
N SER A 181 -13.48 7.05 4.34
CA SER A 181 -14.59 7.74 3.68
C SER A 181 -14.12 8.93 2.83
N GLY A 182 -13.16 9.69 3.34
CA GLY A 182 -12.60 10.86 2.65
C GLY A 182 -11.56 10.56 1.58
N MET A 183 -11.28 9.29 1.29
CA MET A 183 -10.16 8.92 0.41
C MET A 183 -10.57 8.75 -1.06
N GLY A 184 -11.87 8.71 -1.39
CA GLY A 184 -12.35 8.63 -2.77
C GLY A 184 -13.79 9.12 -2.90
N ARG A 185 -14.20 9.53 -4.11
CA ARG A 185 -15.54 10.10 -4.36
C ARG A 185 -16.69 9.11 -4.18
N SER A 186 -16.42 7.82 -4.30
CA SER A 186 -17.41 6.73 -4.27
C SER A 186 -17.30 5.83 -3.05
N MET A 187 -16.52 6.22 -2.02
CA MET A 187 -16.26 5.38 -0.84
C MET A 187 -17.44 5.33 0.14
N GLY A 188 -18.34 6.34 0.07
CA GLY A 188 -19.37 6.55 1.09
C GLY A 188 -18.79 6.91 2.46
N ASP A 189 -19.63 7.01 3.47
CA ASP A 189 -19.28 7.35 4.86
C ASP A 189 -19.05 6.12 5.75
N ARG A 190 -18.93 4.93 5.12
CA ARG A 190 -18.86 3.62 5.78
C ARG A 190 -17.57 2.87 5.49
N ALA A 191 -16.63 3.50 4.82
CA ALA A 191 -15.36 2.88 4.46
C ALA A 191 -14.37 2.97 5.64
N ILE A 192 -13.88 1.81 6.10
CA ILE A 192 -12.81 1.71 7.10
C ILE A 192 -11.65 0.91 6.52
N ARG A 193 -10.43 1.36 6.82
CA ARG A 193 -9.20 0.62 6.49
C ARG A 193 -8.52 0.10 7.76
N PHE A 194 -8.28 -1.20 7.79
CA PHE A 194 -7.60 -1.91 8.88
C PHE A 194 -6.18 -2.28 8.47
N ALA A 195 -5.18 -1.85 9.23
CA ALA A 195 -3.82 -2.33 9.02
C ALA A 195 -3.69 -3.78 9.52
N VAL A 196 -2.95 -4.62 8.80
CA VAL A 196 -2.59 -5.96 9.26
C VAL A 196 -1.60 -5.83 10.41
N LYS A 197 -1.86 -6.52 11.52
CA LYS A 197 -1.04 -6.50 12.73
C LYS A 197 -0.62 -7.90 13.12
N ALA A 198 0.29 -8.01 14.09
CA ALA A 198 0.58 -9.29 14.71
C ALA A 198 -0.64 -9.82 15.48
N GLY A 199 -0.66 -11.13 15.74
CA GLY A 199 -1.84 -11.82 16.27
C GLY A 199 -2.46 -11.21 17.53
N PRO A 200 -1.69 -10.89 18.58
CA PRO A 200 -2.23 -10.25 19.79
C PRO A 200 -2.91 -8.91 19.53
N GLU A 201 -2.23 -8.00 18.83
CA GLU A 201 -2.76 -6.67 18.51
C GLU A 201 -3.97 -6.75 17.58
N GLN A 202 -3.98 -7.72 16.66
CA GLN A 202 -5.10 -7.97 15.78
C GLN A 202 -6.35 -8.44 16.55
N ARG A 203 -6.18 -9.30 17.57
CA ARG A 203 -7.29 -9.72 18.45
C ARG A 203 -7.85 -8.53 19.21
N THR A 204 -7.00 -7.73 19.86
CA THR A 204 -7.43 -6.52 20.56
C THR A 204 -8.16 -5.55 19.64
N MET A 205 -7.63 -5.33 18.43
CA MET A 205 -8.28 -4.48 17.43
C MET A 205 -9.68 -4.98 17.06
N LEU A 206 -9.84 -6.28 16.81
CA LEU A 206 -11.13 -6.90 16.47
C LEU A 206 -12.13 -6.88 17.63
N GLU A 207 -11.69 -7.14 18.86
CA GLU A 207 -12.52 -7.08 20.06
C GLU A 207 -13.04 -5.66 20.30
N VAL A 208 -12.17 -4.66 20.18
CA VAL A 208 -12.55 -3.25 20.34
C VAL A 208 -13.50 -2.82 19.24
N PHE A 209 -13.20 -3.18 17.99
CA PHE A 209 -14.04 -2.88 16.84
C PHE A 209 -15.43 -3.52 16.94
N ALA A 210 -15.52 -4.80 17.29
CA ALA A 210 -16.80 -5.51 17.44
C ALA A 210 -17.69 -4.86 18.52
N GLN A 211 -17.08 -4.38 19.61
CA GLN A 211 -17.81 -3.65 20.64
C GLN A 211 -18.24 -2.24 20.14
N ALA A 212 -17.38 -1.53 19.41
CA ALA A 212 -17.73 -0.23 18.82
C ALA A 212 -18.91 -0.33 17.83
N MET A 213 -19.02 -1.45 17.11
CA MET A 213 -20.14 -1.74 16.18
C MET A 213 -21.48 -1.91 16.91
N ARG A 214 -21.50 -2.42 18.15
CA ARG A 214 -22.72 -2.72 18.91
C ARG A 214 -23.40 -1.52 19.55
N VAL A 215 -22.74 -0.35 19.58
CA VAL A 215 -23.24 0.83 20.33
C VAL A 215 -24.36 1.58 19.58
N SER A 216 -24.82 1.09 18.43
CA SER A 216 -25.95 1.69 17.69
C SER A 216 -27.31 1.11 18.13
N ALA A 217 -27.89 1.66 19.20
CA ALA A 217 -29.34 1.76 19.44
C ALA A 217 -29.61 2.59 20.70
N ARG A 218 -29.70 3.91 20.56
CA ARG A 218 -30.49 4.78 21.43
C ARG A 218 -31.15 5.84 20.58
#